data_AF-A0AAW5WDM3-F1
#
_entry.id   AF-A0AAW5WDM3-F1
#
_cell.length_a   1.000
_cell.length_b   1.000
_cell.length_c   1.000
_cell.angle_alpha   90.00
_cell.angle_beta   90.00
_cell.angle_gamma   90.00
#
_symmetry.space_group_name_H-M   'P 1'
#
loop_
_entity.id
_entity.type
_entity.pdbx_description
1 polymer ?
#
loop_
_entity_poly.entity_id
_entity_poly.type
_entity_poly.pdbx_seq_one_letter_code
_entity_poly.pdbx_strand_id
1 'polypeptide(L)'
;MFWDGKTFDFWPFQISDLALSTDQAAEPKLSVSNLDGHITALCLQFKDMVNAKVSIIDTYAVYLDAVNFPGGVNPTADPTMFTLQTFWLDTKTSEDDEVVTWSLSSPADLQNLVIPTRQITSLCEWALRGQYRSGDGCTYNGTAYFDAKGNAVADPALDVCGGCLSDCRKRFGAGLAEPNTATLDFGGFPATVLFSR
;
A
#
# COMPACT_ATOMS: atom_id res chain seq x y z
N MET A 1 1.87 26.55 20.42
CA MET A 1 0.43 26.21 20.60
C MET A 1 0.32 24.83 21.21
N PHE A 2 -0.66 24.56 22.05
CA PHE A 2 -0.93 23.23 22.61
C PHE A 2 -2.22 22.65 22.04
N TRP A 3 -2.18 21.41 21.58
CA TRP A 3 -3.35 20.69 21.09
C TRP A 3 -3.21 19.20 21.39
N ASP A 4 -4.22 18.60 22.00
CA ASP A 4 -4.22 17.18 22.37
C ASP A 4 -2.98 16.78 23.19
N GLY A 5 -2.57 17.66 24.12
CA GLY A 5 -1.38 17.46 24.95
C GLY A 5 -0.04 17.56 24.21
N LYS A 6 -0.03 17.92 22.93
CA LYS A 6 1.17 18.09 22.12
C LYS A 6 1.49 19.57 21.91
N THR A 7 2.77 19.88 21.93
CA THR A 7 3.27 21.23 21.61
C THR A 7 3.53 21.33 20.12
N PHE A 8 2.98 22.39 19.52
CA PHE A 8 3.17 22.78 18.14
C PHE A 8 3.91 24.12 18.12
N ASP A 9 5.13 24.09 17.61
CA ASP A 9 5.94 25.30 17.44
C ASP A 9 5.55 26.04 16.16
N PHE A 10 5.75 27.35 16.18
CA PHE A 10 5.54 28.16 15.00
C PHE A 10 6.73 28.01 14.06
N TRP A 11 6.46 27.50 12.86
CA TRP A 11 7.40 27.54 11.75
C TRP A 11 6.71 28.23 10.56
N PRO A 12 7.37 29.15 9.85
CA PRO A 12 6.74 29.78 8.69
C PRO A 12 6.53 28.76 7.57
N PHE A 13 5.28 28.53 7.20
CA PHE A 13 4.90 27.67 6.08
C PHE A 13 3.73 28.28 5.31
N GLN A 14 3.56 27.83 4.07
CA GLN A 14 2.43 28.14 3.22
C GLN A 14 1.96 26.85 2.56
N ILE A 15 0.64 26.65 2.55
CA ILE A 15 -0.01 25.56 1.82
C ILE A 15 -0.90 26.18 0.75
N SER A 16 -0.72 25.78 -0.50
CA SER A 16 -1.59 26.15 -1.61
C SER A 16 -2.27 24.93 -2.22
N ASP A 17 -3.31 25.16 -3.00
CA ASP A 17 -3.97 24.11 -3.81
C ASP A 17 -4.59 22.96 -2.97
N LEU A 18 -4.98 23.28 -1.73
CA LEU A 18 -5.77 22.41 -0.85
C LEU A 18 -7.24 22.37 -1.32
N ALA A 19 -7.49 21.90 -2.54
CA ALA A 19 -8.84 21.70 -3.05
C ALA A 19 -9.36 20.31 -2.65
N LEU A 20 -10.57 20.22 -2.12
CA LEU A 20 -11.30 18.94 -2.12
C LEU A 20 -12.15 18.89 -3.37
N SER A 21 -11.70 18.14 -4.39
CA SER A 21 -12.53 17.75 -5.53
C SER A 21 -12.93 16.29 -5.39
N THR A 22 -14.16 15.95 -5.77
CA THR A 22 -14.65 14.57 -5.83
C THR A 22 -14.11 13.80 -7.03
N ASP A 23 -13.57 14.51 -8.02
CA ASP A 23 -13.28 13.96 -9.35
C ASP A 23 -11.78 13.79 -9.62
N GLN A 24 -10.94 14.59 -8.95
CA GLN A 24 -9.48 14.53 -9.07
C GLN A 24 -8.84 14.69 -7.70
N ALA A 25 -7.90 13.82 -7.38
CA ALA A 25 -7.12 13.95 -6.17
C ALA A 25 -6.31 15.24 -6.25
N ALA A 26 -6.39 16.05 -5.20
CA ALA A 26 -5.62 17.29 -5.15
C ALA A 26 -4.15 16.99 -4.93
N GLU A 27 -3.31 17.79 -5.58
CA GLU A 27 -1.86 17.86 -5.37
C GLU A 27 -1.52 19.21 -4.71
N PRO A 28 -1.77 19.37 -3.40
CA PRO A 28 -1.42 20.61 -2.72
C PRO A 28 0.09 20.84 -2.77
N LYS A 29 0.51 22.09 -2.63
CA LYS A 29 1.93 22.44 -2.47
C LYS A 29 2.18 22.92 -1.06
N LEU A 30 3.25 22.41 -0.47
CA LEU A 30 3.74 22.85 0.82
C LEU A 30 5.06 23.59 0.63
N SER A 31 5.09 24.86 0.99
CA SER A 31 6.29 25.68 1.04
C SER A 31 6.66 25.95 2.50
N VAL A 32 7.90 25.69 2.88
CA VAL A 32 8.41 25.83 4.25
C VAL A 32 9.63 26.72 4.22
N SER A 33 9.73 27.66 5.16
CA SER A 33 10.90 28.55 5.23
C SER A 33 12.16 27.77 5.63
N ASN A 34 13.26 28.03 4.93
CA ASN A 34 14.57 27.41 5.10
C ASN A 34 15.48 28.21 6.04
N LEU A 35 14.96 28.58 7.21
CA LEU A 35 15.70 29.37 8.19
C LEU A 35 17.05 28.69 8.53
N ASP A 36 18.15 29.43 8.36
CA ASP A 36 19.52 28.97 8.57
C ASP A 36 19.90 27.66 7.84
N GLY A 37 19.22 27.34 6.73
CA GLY A 37 19.47 26.11 5.96
C GLY A 37 18.99 24.82 6.65
N HIS A 38 18.19 24.93 7.72
CA HIS A 38 17.73 23.77 8.49
C HIS A 38 16.95 22.77 7.63
N ILE A 39 16.09 23.26 6.74
CA ILE A 39 15.24 22.41 5.91
C ILE A 39 16.08 21.72 4.83
N THR A 40 17.02 22.44 4.21
CA THR A 40 18.02 21.85 3.29
C THR A 40 18.79 20.72 3.96
N ALA A 41 19.26 20.92 5.20
CA ALA A 41 19.97 19.88 5.94
C ALA A 41 19.12 18.62 6.16
N LEU A 42 17.83 18.79 6.49
CA LEU A 42 16.88 17.68 6.60
C LEU A 42 16.64 16.99 5.25
N CYS A 43 16.54 17.74 4.15
CA CYS A 43 16.42 17.16 2.82
C CYS A 43 17.63 16.27 2.48
N LEU A 44 18.85 16.74 2.76
CA LEU A 44 20.07 15.95 2.54
C LEU A 44 20.11 14.68 3.41
N GLN A 45 19.68 14.78 4.66
CA GLN A 45 19.69 13.66 5.61
C GLN A 45 18.62 12.60 5.28
N PHE A 46 17.43 13.04 4.87
CA PHE A 46 16.25 12.19 4.71
C PHE A 46 15.81 12.03 3.25
N LYS A 47 16.73 12.19 2.29
CA LYS A 47 16.47 12.03 0.85
C LYS A 47 15.25 12.84 0.39
N ASP A 48 15.36 14.15 0.56
CA ASP A 48 14.32 15.16 0.28
C ASP A 48 13.02 14.98 1.07
N MET A 49 13.03 14.15 2.11
CA MET A 49 11.89 13.80 2.96
C MET A 49 10.72 13.19 2.17
N VAL A 50 11.01 12.58 1.01
CA VAL A 50 10.00 11.87 0.21
C VAL A 50 9.33 10.78 1.05
N ASN A 51 8.00 10.69 0.95
CA ASN A 51 7.11 9.87 1.79
C ASN A 51 6.99 10.30 3.26
N ALA A 52 7.50 11.48 3.65
CA ALA A 52 7.17 12.00 4.97
C ALA A 52 5.69 12.35 5.05
N LYS A 53 5.05 11.97 6.16
CA LYS A 53 3.64 12.23 6.41
C LYS A 53 3.44 13.68 6.85
N VAL A 54 2.55 14.38 6.19
CA VAL A 54 2.09 15.72 6.54
C VAL A 54 0.64 15.63 7.00
N SER A 55 0.35 16.13 8.20
CA SER A 55 -1.00 16.14 8.76
C SER A 55 -1.42 17.58 9.06
N ILE A 56 -2.49 18.02 8.42
CA ILE A 56 -3.13 19.31 8.65
C ILE A 56 -4.31 19.07 9.59
N ILE A 57 -4.29 19.75 10.72
CA ILE A 57 -5.34 19.69 11.74
C ILE A 57 -6.05 21.03 11.74
N ASP A 58 -7.29 21.03 11.30
CA ASP A 58 -8.16 22.21 11.37
C ASP A 58 -9.08 22.06 12.59
N THR A 59 -8.98 23.00 13.51
CA THR A 59 -9.86 23.09 14.68
C THR A 59 -10.17 24.56 15.00
N TYR A 60 -11.28 24.79 15.70
CA TYR A 60 -11.60 26.12 16.19
C TYR A 60 -10.82 26.43 17.47
N ALA A 61 -10.41 27.69 17.61
CA ALA A 61 -9.66 28.13 18.79
C ALA A 61 -10.35 27.75 20.12
N VAL A 62 -11.70 27.76 20.16
CA VAL A 62 -12.48 27.43 21.36
C VAL A 62 -12.29 25.99 21.85
N TYR A 63 -11.87 25.07 20.99
CA TYR A 63 -11.66 23.66 21.33
C TYR A 63 -10.22 23.37 21.79
N LEU A 64 -9.30 24.33 21.67
CA LEU A 64 -7.89 24.15 22.04
C LEU A 64 -7.70 23.86 23.53
N ASP A 65 -6.57 23.23 23.88
CA ASP A 65 -6.22 22.92 25.26
C ASP A 65 -6.23 24.17 26.14
N ALA A 66 -6.63 24.00 27.41
CA ALA A 66 -6.77 25.06 28.39
C ALA A 66 -5.49 25.89 28.62
N VAL A 67 -4.33 25.28 28.38
CA VAL A 67 -3.00 25.91 28.49
C VAL A 67 -2.83 27.11 27.53
N ASN A 68 -3.58 27.16 26.43
CA ASN A 68 -3.52 28.27 25.49
C ASN A 68 -4.26 29.54 25.98
N PHE A 69 -5.03 29.46 27.08
CA PHE A 69 -5.90 30.54 27.54
C PHE A 69 -5.40 31.19 28.85
N PRO A 70 -5.73 32.47 29.09
CA PRO A 70 -5.39 33.13 30.36
C PRO A 70 -5.92 32.36 31.56
N GLY A 71 -5.05 32.10 32.54
CA GLY A 71 -5.39 31.32 33.73
C GLY A 71 -5.38 29.81 33.53
N GLY A 72 -5.08 29.30 32.33
CA GLY A 72 -4.94 27.87 32.07
C GLY A 72 -6.27 27.11 32.13
N VAL A 73 -7.39 27.79 31.85
CA VAL A 73 -8.74 27.21 31.92
C VAL A 73 -9.44 27.39 30.57
N ASN A 74 -9.93 26.28 30.02
CA ASN A 74 -10.86 26.29 28.88
C ASN A 74 -11.93 25.20 29.09
N PRO A 75 -13.17 25.57 29.49
CA PRO A 75 -14.25 24.61 29.70
C PRO A 75 -14.75 23.94 28.41
N THR A 76 -14.45 24.51 27.24
CA THR A 76 -14.87 24.00 25.94
C THR A 76 -13.77 23.25 25.20
N ALA A 77 -12.64 22.97 25.86
CA ALA A 77 -11.57 22.18 25.26
C ALA A 77 -12.10 20.79 24.86
N ASP A 78 -11.94 20.45 23.59
CA ASP A 78 -12.41 19.17 23.04
C ASP A 78 -11.47 18.69 21.92
N PRO A 79 -10.60 17.69 22.20
CA PRO A 79 -9.64 17.19 21.22
C PRO A 79 -10.30 16.38 20.09
N THR A 80 -11.61 16.09 20.16
CA THR A 80 -12.35 15.35 19.12
C THR A 80 -12.91 16.26 18.04
N MET A 81 -12.98 17.58 18.30
CA MET A 81 -13.56 18.57 17.38
C MET A 81 -12.50 19.12 16.42
N PHE A 82 -12.11 18.30 15.44
CA PHE A 82 -11.16 18.69 14.39
C PHE A 82 -11.44 17.98 13.06
N THR A 83 -10.95 18.58 11.98
CA THR A 83 -10.82 17.92 10.68
C THR A 83 -9.35 17.56 10.47
N LEU A 84 -9.09 16.32 10.08
CA LEU A 84 -7.75 15.84 9.77
C LEU A 84 -7.60 15.60 8.28
N GLN A 85 -6.64 16.28 7.66
CA GLN A 85 -6.20 15.96 6.31
C GLN A 85 -4.78 15.41 6.39
N THR A 86 -4.56 14.26 5.76
CA THR A 86 -3.26 13.61 5.72
C THR A 86 -2.77 13.57 4.28
N PHE A 87 -1.54 13.99 4.08
CA PHE A 87 -0.81 13.98 2.82
C PHE A 87 0.59 13.40 3.03
N TRP A 88 1.29 13.17 1.93
CA TRP A 88 2.70 12.78 1.96
C TRP A 88 3.49 13.65 1.01
N LEU A 89 4.74 13.97 1.38
CA LEU A 89 5.67 14.62 0.46
C LEU A 89 5.99 13.66 -0.69
N ASP A 90 5.69 14.08 -1.92
CA ASP A 90 5.97 13.29 -3.12
C ASP A 90 7.28 13.74 -3.77
N THR A 91 7.32 14.96 -4.30
CA THR A 91 8.48 15.47 -5.03
C THR A 91 8.85 16.87 -4.52
N LYS A 92 10.14 17.11 -4.26
CA LYS A 92 10.66 18.47 -4.00
C LYS A 92 10.65 19.26 -5.32
N THR A 93 9.82 20.30 -5.39
CA THR A 93 9.62 21.07 -6.62
C THR A 93 10.61 22.23 -6.75
N SER A 94 11.02 22.83 -5.64
CA SER A 94 12.00 23.92 -5.62
C SER A 94 12.70 24.01 -4.26
N GLU A 95 13.91 24.55 -4.27
CA GLU A 95 14.71 24.82 -3.09
C GLU A 95 15.55 26.07 -3.36
N ASP A 96 15.39 27.08 -2.50
CA ASP A 96 16.19 28.29 -2.45
C ASP A 96 16.68 28.52 -1.00
N ASP A 97 17.57 29.49 -0.80
CA ASP A 97 18.14 29.82 0.53
C ASP A 97 17.07 30.21 1.57
N GLU A 98 15.89 30.68 1.13
CA GLU A 98 14.82 31.15 2.02
C GLU A 98 13.65 30.16 2.15
N VAL A 99 13.37 29.33 1.14
CA VAL A 99 12.16 28.49 1.06
C VAL A 99 12.43 27.19 0.33
N VAL A 100 11.87 26.09 0.85
CA VAL A 100 11.82 24.78 0.17
C VAL A 100 10.35 24.42 -0.09
N THR A 101 10.05 23.93 -1.29
CA THR A 101 8.68 23.58 -1.70
C THR A 101 8.57 22.14 -2.17
N TRP A 102 7.49 21.47 -1.80
CA TRP A 102 7.13 20.13 -2.23
C TRP A 102 5.73 20.07 -2.84
N SER A 103 5.54 19.13 -3.76
CA SER A 103 4.22 18.58 -4.09
C SER A 103 3.80 17.56 -3.03
N LEU A 104 2.54 17.65 -2.62
CA LEU A 104 1.90 16.70 -1.72
C LEU A 104 1.04 15.73 -2.52
N SER A 105 1.12 14.45 -2.17
CA SER A 105 0.23 13.42 -2.69
C SER A 105 -0.86 13.08 -1.67
N SER A 106 -2.06 12.83 -2.19
CA SER A 106 -3.16 12.32 -1.36
C SER A 106 -2.92 10.84 -1.01
N PRO A 107 -3.54 10.31 0.06
CA PRO A 107 -3.48 8.87 0.36
C PRO A 107 -4.01 8.00 -0.79
N ALA A 108 -4.84 8.56 -1.67
CA ALA A 108 -5.36 7.87 -2.84
C ALA A 108 -4.35 7.80 -3.99
N ASP A 109 -3.41 8.74 -4.11
CA ASP A 109 -2.41 8.80 -5.18
C ASP A 109 -1.12 8.04 -4.85
N LEU A 110 -0.87 7.73 -3.58
CA LEU A 110 0.20 6.83 -3.13
C LEU A 110 0.02 5.35 -3.58
N GLN A 111 -0.77 5.13 -4.62
CA GLN A 111 -0.91 3.87 -5.37
C GLN A 111 0.37 3.41 -6.09
N ASN A 112 1.56 3.86 -5.65
CA ASN A 112 2.78 3.07 -5.82
C ASN A 112 2.83 1.83 -4.91
N LEU A 113 1.80 1.61 -4.09
CA LEU A 113 1.45 0.26 -3.64
C LEU A 113 0.65 -0.46 -4.73
N VAL A 114 1.30 -1.41 -5.39
CA VAL A 114 0.65 -2.39 -6.26
C VAL A 114 -0.29 -3.25 -5.40
N ILE A 115 -1.58 -2.91 -5.37
CA ILE A 115 -2.64 -3.78 -4.85
C ILE A 115 -3.52 -4.16 -6.04
N PRO A 116 -3.67 -5.46 -6.38
CA PRO A 116 -3.51 -6.62 -5.51
C PRO A 116 -2.21 -7.39 -5.72
N THR A 117 -1.64 -7.91 -4.63
CA THR A 117 -0.56 -8.92 -4.63
C THR A 117 -0.96 -10.23 -5.30
N ARG A 118 -2.22 -10.38 -5.72
CA ARG A 118 -2.80 -11.56 -6.35
C ARG A 118 -3.72 -11.13 -7.49
N GLN A 119 -3.27 -11.31 -8.73
CA GLN A 119 -4.15 -11.11 -9.89
C GLN A 119 -5.18 -12.23 -9.98
N ILE A 120 -6.46 -11.87 -10.18
CA ILE A 120 -7.52 -12.85 -10.39
C ILE A 120 -7.35 -13.45 -11.79
N THR A 121 -6.61 -14.55 -11.86
CA THR A 121 -6.36 -15.30 -13.10
C THR A 121 -6.91 -16.71 -12.97
N SER A 122 -7.23 -17.34 -14.11
CA SER A 122 -7.65 -18.74 -14.18
C SER A 122 -6.48 -19.73 -14.08
N LEU A 123 -5.25 -19.24 -13.90
CA LEU A 123 -4.03 -20.04 -13.76
C LEU A 123 -3.59 -20.12 -12.30
N CYS A 124 -2.92 -21.20 -11.95
CA CYS A 124 -2.39 -21.43 -10.62
C CYS A 124 -1.24 -20.48 -10.33
N GLU A 125 -1.42 -19.59 -9.38
CA GLU A 125 -0.39 -18.66 -8.94
C GLU A 125 0.89 -19.36 -8.48
N TRP A 126 0.77 -20.49 -7.78
CA TRP A 126 1.92 -21.26 -7.33
C TRP A 126 2.81 -21.72 -8.49
N ALA A 127 2.21 -22.12 -9.62
CA ALA A 127 2.97 -22.51 -10.80
C ALA A 127 3.62 -21.30 -11.47
N LEU A 128 2.88 -20.19 -11.60
CA LEU A 128 3.36 -18.94 -12.20
C LEU A 128 4.55 -18.33 -11.43
N ARG A 129 4.58 -18.49 -10.10
CA ARG A 129 5.66 -18.01 -9.24
C ARG A 129 6.82 -19.00 -9.07
N GLY A 130 6.76 -20.18 -9.71
CA GLY A 130 7.75 -21.24 -9.50
C GLY A 130 7.71 -21.88 -8.10
N GLN A 131 6.60 -21.70 -7.37
CA GLN A 131 6.33 -22.28 -6.05
C GLN A 131 5.60 -23.63 -6.14
N TYR A 132 5.70 -24.32 -7.27
CA TYR A 132 5.17 -25.67 -7.41
C TYR A 132 5.92 -26.64 -6.47
N ARG A 133 5.17 -27.39 -5.63
CA ARG A 133 5.69 -28.28 -4.58
C ARG A 133 6.59 -27.61 -3.52
N SER A 134 6.54 -26.29 -3.38
CA SER A 134 7.37 -25.58 -2.40
C SER A 134 6.93 -25.84 -0.95
N GLY A 135 5.68 -26.25 -0.73
CA GLY A 135 5.05 -26.25 0.60
C GLY A 135 4.60 -24.87 1.08
N ASP A 136 5.05 -23.80 0.40
CA ASP A 136 4.63 -22.42 0.58
C ASP A 136 3.63 -22.05 -0.54
N GLY A 137 2.37 -22.45 -0.35
CA GLY A 137 1.27 -22.29 -1.31
C GLY A 137 0.83 -23.60 -1.97
N CYS A 138 1.71 -24.26 -2.72
CA CYS A 138 1.41 -25.56 -3.32
C CYS A 138 1.93 -26.71 -2.45
N THR A 139 1.01 -27.48 -1.85
CA THR A 139 1.34 -28.61 -0.98
C THR A 139 1.51 -29.95 -1.70
N TYR A 140 1.44 -29.95 -3.04
CA TYR A 140 1.51 -31.20 -3.80
C TYR A 140 2.83 -31.93 -3.53
N ASN A 141 2.76 -33.10 -2.93
CA ASN A 141 3.92 -33.95 -2.64
C ASN A 141 3.76 -35.39 -3.19
N GLY A 142 2.84 -35.58 -4.15
CA GLY A 142 2.56 -36.89 -4.74
C GLY A 142 3.61 -37.33 -5.76
N THR A 143 3.56 -38.61 -6.16
CA THR A 143 4.51 -39.21 -7.11
C THR A 143 4.03 -39.21 -8.57
N ALA A 144 2.88 -38.58 -8.87
CA ALA A 144 2.45 -38.41 -10.25
C ALA A 144 3.15 -37.20 -10.87
N TYR A 145 3.86 -37.42 -11.97
CA TYR A 145 4.67 -36.43 -12.67
C TYR A 145 4.11 -36.16 -14.07
N PHE A 146 4.09 -34.89 -14.47
CA PHE A 146 3.61 -34.44 -15.77
C PHE A 146 4.50 -33.32 -16.31
N ASP A 147 4.64 -33.23 -17.64
CA ASP A 147 5.30 -32.10 -18.29
C ASP A 147 4.40 -30.83 -18.26
N ALA A 148 4.95 -29.68 -18.70
CA ALA A 148 4.22 -28.42 -18.73
C ALA A 148 2.97 -28.41 -19.65
N LYS A 149 2.83 -29.40 -20.53
CA LYS A 149 1.66 -29.60 -21.39
C LYS A 149 0.64 -30.58 -20.79
N GLY A 150 0.94 -31.15 -19.62
CA GLY A 150 0.11 -32.09 -18.90
C GLY A 150 0.22 -33.54 -19.39
N ASN A 151 1.27 -33.92 -20.14
CA ASN A 151 1.55 -35.31 -20.49
C ASN A 151 2.27 -36.01 -19.35
N ALA A 152 1.95 -37.29 -19.09
CA ALA A 152 2.59 -38.04 -18.02
C ALA A 152 4.07 -38.28 -18.32
N VAL A 153 4.93 -38.07 -17.33
CA VAL A 153 6.36 -38.35 -17.42
C VAL A 153 6.76 -39.33 -16.32
N ALA A 154 7.71 -40.22 -16.62
CA ALA A 154 8.24 -41.18 -15.66
C ALA A 154 9.42 -40.61 -14.85
N ASP A 155 10.14 -39.65 -15.43
CA ASP A 155 11.29 -39.00 -14.81
C ASP A 155 10.84 -37.80 -13.95
N PRO A 156 11.09 -37.81 -12.62
CA PRO A 156 10.80 -36.67 -11.75
C PRO A 156 11.48 -35.37 -12.17
N ALA A 157 12.64 -35.44 -12.85
CA ALA A 157 13.37 -34.26 -13.29
C ALA A 157 12.65 -33.50 -14.42
N LEU A 158 11.71 -34.15 -15.11
CA LEU A 158 10.90 -33.55 -16.16
C LEU A 158 9.53 -33.07 -15.66
N ASP A 159 9.27 -33.16 -14.34
CA ASP A 159 8.01 -32.74 -13.74
C ASP A 159 7.89 -31.21 -13.70
N VAL A 160 6.96 -30.66 -14.49
CA VAL A 160 6.70 -29.23 -14.56
C VAL A 160 5.20 -28.99 -14.46
N CYS A 161 4.78 -28.09 -13.56
CA CYS A 161 3.37 -27.70 -13.46
C CYS A 161 3.04 -26.65 -14.54
N GLY A 162 2.08 -26.97 -15.43
CA GLY A 162 1.58 -26.03 -16.45
C GLY A 162 0.68 -24.92 -15.88
N GLY A 163 0.23 -25.06 -14.63
CA GLY A 163 -0.56 -24.06 -13.92
C GLY A 163 -2.06 -24.11 -14.24
N CYS A 164 -2.54 -25.06 -15.03
CA CYS A 164 -3.96 -25.22 -15.31
C CYS A 164 -4.67 -25.97 -14.16
N LEU A 165 -5.97 -25.73 -13.98
CA LEU A 165 -6.79 -26.50 -13.01
C LEU A 165 -6.75 -28.00 -13.30
N SER A 166 -6.70 -28.38 -14.58
CA SER A 166 -6.56 -29.76 -15.04
C SER A 166 -5.29 -30.42 -14.53
N ASP A 167 -4.19 -29.69 -14.39
CA ASP A 167 -2.92 -30.21 -13.86
C ASP A 167 -3.05 -30.51 -12.37
N CYS A 168 -3.69 -29.62 -11.60
CA CYS A 168 -3.98 -29.88 -10.19
C CYS A 168 -4.89 -31.10 -10.02
N ARG A 169 -5.92 -31.27 -10.86
CA ARG A 169 -6.79 -32.47 -10.82
C ARG A 169 -6.02 -33.76 -11.11
N LYS A 170 -5.16 -33.76 -12.12
CA LYS A 170 -4.31 -34.93 -12.45
C LYS A 170 -3.39 -35.33 -11.29
N ARG A 171 -2.91 -34.34 -10.53
CA ARG A 171 -1.94 -34.50 -9.45
C ARG A 171 -2.60 -34.89 -8.13
N PHE A 172 -3.48 -34.05 -7.60
CA PHE A 172 -4.18 -34.29 -6.34
C PHE A 172 -5.25 -35.38 -6.44
N GLY A 173 -5.81 -35.60 -7.63
CA GLY A 173 -6.75 -36.68 -7.91
C GLY A 173 -6.10 -38.03 -8.18
N ALA A 174 -4.78 -38.10 -8.31
CA ALA A 174 -4.07 -39.37 -8.58
C ALA A 174 -4.29 -40.36 -7.42
N GLY A 175 -4.84 -41.53 -7.73
CA GLY A 175 -5.08 -42.59 -6.74
C GLY A 175 -6.41 -42.49 -5.99
N LEU A 176 -7.25 -41.50 -6.27
CA LEU A 176 -8.61 -41.42 -5.75
C LEU A 176 -9.61 -42.11 -6.68
N ALA A 177 -10.64 -42.75 -6.10
CA ALA A 177 -11.73 -43.35 -6.86
C ALA A 177 -12.55 -42.29 -7.64
N GLU A 178 -12.64 -41.08 -7.09
CA GLU A 178 -13.32 -39.92 -7.69
C GLU A 178 -12.32 -38.75 -7.81
N PRO A 179 -11.56 -38.64 -8.91
CA PRO A 179 -10.46 -37.67 -9.02
C PRO A 179 -10.91 -36.20 -9.02
N ASN A 180 -12.17 -35.92 -9.33
CA ASN A 180 -12.72 -34.56 -9.36
C ASN A 180 -13.15 -34.03 -7.98
N THR A 181 -13.19 -34.88 -6.96
CA THR A 181 -13.54 -34.49 -5.57
C THR A 181 -12.31 -34.23 -4.71
N ALA A 182 -11.12 -34.41 -5.28
CA ALA A 182 -9.85 -34.17 -4.61
C ALA A 182 -9.79 -32.72 -4.08
N THR A 183 -9.34 -32.55 -2.84
CA THR A 183 -8.99 -31.23 -2.32
C THR A 183 -7.78 -30.70 -3.10
N LEU A 184 -7.96 -29.59 -3.80
CA LEU A 184 -6.94 -28.99 -4.65
C LEU A 184 -6.39 -27.73 -3.98
N ASP A 185 -5.06 -27.66 -3.82
CA ASP A 185 -4.38 -26.40 -3.47
C ASP A 185 -4.10 -25.59 -4.74
N PHE A 186 -5.18 -25.25 -5.45
CA PHE A 186 -5.12 -24.45 -6.66
C PHE A 186 -5.05 -22.96 -6.31
N GLY A 187 -3.97 -22.30 -6.72
CA GLY A 187 -3.73 -20.89 -6.45
C GLY A 187 -4.48 -19.91 -7.36
N GLY A 188 -5.35 -20.39 -8.27
CA GLY A 188 -6.07 -19.55 -9.24
C GLY A 188 -7.59 -19.49 -8.98
N PHE A 189 -8.28 -18.69 -9.78
CA PHE A 189 -9.73 -18.50 -9.74
C PHE A 189 -10.36 -19.14 -10.98
N PRO A 190 -10.79 -20.41 -10.93
CA PRO A 190 -11.25 -21.13 -12.12
C PRO A 190 -12.56 -20.58 -12.70
N ALA A 191 -13.32 -19.80 -11.93
CA ALA A 191 -14.59 -19.22 -12.35
C ALA A 191 -14.46 -17.99 -13.26
N THR A 192 -13.25 -17.42 -13.45
CA THR A 192 -13.06 -16.22 -14.27
C THR A 192 -13.03 -16.48 -15.77
N VAL A 193 -12.95 -17.73 -16.21
CA VAL A 193 -13.04 -18.10 -17.63
C VAL A 193 -14.38 -18.79 -17.90
N LEU A 194 -15.24 -18.12 -18.68
CA LEU A 194 -16.53 -18.67 -19.15
C LEU A 194 -16.35 -19.75 -20.22
N PHE A 195 -15.15 -19.93 -20.76
CA PHE A 195 -14.81 -20.98 -21.73
C PHE A 195 -13.59 -21.76 -21.24
N SER A 196 -13.77 -23.04 -20.91
CA SER A 196 -12.68 -23.96 -20.67
C SER A 196 -12.05 -24.35 -22.00
N ARG A 197 -10.73 -24.16 -22.15
CA ARG A 197 -9.97 -24.72 -23.28
C ARG A 197 -9.49 -26.13 -22.97
#